data_AF-A0A139ST42-F1
#
_entry.id   AF-A0A139ST42-F1
#
_cell.length_a   1.000
_cell.length_b   1.000
_cell.length_c   1.000
_cell.angle_alpha   90.00
_cell.angle_beta   90.00
_cell.angle_gamma   90.00
#
_symmetry.space_group_name_H-M   'P 1'
#
loop_
_entity.id
_entity.type
_entity.pdbx_description
1 polymer ?
#
loop_
_entity_poly.entity_id
_entity_poly.type
_entity_poly.pdbx_seq_one_letter_code
_entity_poly.pdbx_strand_id
1 'polypeptide(L)'
;MTGAPTPKSYLSEAERAEILAEGEVEDLYLEESSAARDAGDMDACWAWLARAEHPAHSLVRLKRRHGASFIRKWGFNDTLARAKYGDDWLEKEYDLYGQITG
;
A
#
# COMPACT_ATOMS: atom_id res chain seq x y z
N MET A 1 12.33 -1.03 -15.19
CA MET A 1 11.08 -0.99 -14.40
C MET A 1 10.04 -0.24 -15.22
N THR A 2 9.11 -0.96 -15.85
CA THR A 2 7.92 -0.33 -16.44
C THR A 2 7.06 0.12 -15.27
N GLY A 3 6.97 1.44 -15.04
CA GLY A 3 6.09 1.99 -14.01
C GLY A 3 4.68 1.45 -14.22
N ALA A 4 4.09 0.86 -13.18
CA ALA A 4 2.72 0.38 -13.25
C ALA A 4 1.82 1.54 -13.72
N PRO A 5 0.83 1.28 -14.59
CA PRO A 5 -0.07 2.32 -15.07
C PRO A 5 -0.67 3.08 -13.88
N THR A 6 -0.88 4.39 -14.05
CA THR A 6 -1.54 5.20 -13.04
C THR A 6 -2.92 4.62 -12.73
N PRO A 7 -3.24 4.31 -11.46
CA PRO A 7 -4.56 3.81 -11.10
C PRO A 7 -5.64 4.81 -11.49
N LYS A 8 -6.85 4.32 -11.70
CA LYS A 8 -8.00 5.20 -11.95
C LYS A 8 -8.19 6.14 -10.76
N SER A 9 -8.23 7.44 -11.02
CA SER A 9 -8.58 8.46 -10.03
C SER A 9 -10.09 8.47 -9.78
N TYR A 10 -10.45 8.63 -8.52
CA TYR A 10 -11.83 8.78 -8.04
C TYR A 10 -12.07 10.16 -7.45
N LEU A 11 -11.01 10.88 -7.06
CA LEU A 11 -11.08 12.30 -6.73
C LEU A 11 -11.02 13.17 -7.99
N SER A 12 -11.73 14.30 -7.96
CA SER A 12 -11.65 15.33 -8.99
C SER A 12 -10.29 16.04 -8.97
N GLU A 13 -9.92 16.69 -10.06
CA GLU A 13 -8.67 17.46 -10.13
C GLU A 13 -8.58 18.56 -9.06
N ALA A 14 -9.72 19.17 -8.70
CA ALA A 14 -9.78 20.20 -7.68
C ALA A 14 -9.51 19.64 -6.27
N GLU A 15 -10.16 18.53 -5.88
CA GLU A 15 -9.92 17.87 -4.59
C GLU A 15 -8.47 17.41 -4.47
N ARG A 16 -7.91 16.84 -5.54
CA ARG A 16 -6.50 16.42 -5.56
C ARG A 16 -5.55 17.59 -5.40
N ALA A 17 -5.84 18.73 -6.03
CA ALA A 17 -5.02 19.94 -5.90
C ALA A 17 -5.09 20.54 -4.50
N GLU A 18 -6.27 20.49 -3.85
CA GLU A 18 -6.45 20.94 -2.47
C GLU A 18 -5.65 20.07 -1.48
N ILE A 19 -5.74 18.74 -1.59
CA ILE A 19 -4.96 17.82 -0.74
C ILE A 19 -3.46 18.07 -0.91
N LEU A 20 -2.99 18.23 -2.15
CA LEU A 20 -1.57 18.51 -2.42
C LEU A 20 -1.11 19.92 -2.01
N ALA A 21 -2.03 20.86 -1.82
CA ALA A 21 -1.71 22.20 -1.35
C ALA A 21 -1.53 22.25 0.18
N GLU A 22 -2.19 21.34 0.90
CA GLU A 22 -2.24 21.33 2.37
C GLU A 22 -1.47 20.18 3.01
N GLY A 23 -1.18 19.12 2.26
CA GLY A 23 -0.58 17.88 2.76
C GLY A 23 0.53 17.31 1.87
N GLU A 24 0.88 16.06 2.15
CA GLU A 24 1.92 15.33 1.41
C GLU A 24 1.30 14.47 0.29
N VAL A 25 2.13 13.98 -0.63
CA VAL A 25 1.65 13.12 -1.73
C VAL A 25 1.06 11.79 -1.21
N GLU A 26 1.51 11.34 -0.04
CA GLU A 26 0.97 10.19 0.67
C GLU A 26 -0.50 10.37 1.03
N ASP A 27 -0.91 11.57 1.46
CA ASP A 27 -2.29 11.86 1.82
C ASP A 27 -3.20 11.70 0.60
N LEU A 28 -2.76 12.19 -0.57
CA LEU A 28 -3.46 11.98 -1.84
C LEU A 28 -3.63 10.49 -2.15
N TYR A 29 -2.61 9.65 -1.95
CA TYR A 29 -2.73 8.22 -2.22
C TYR A 29 -3.71 7.52 -1.29
N LEU A 30 -3.77 7.93 -0.01
CA LEU A 30 -4.72 7.38 0.96
C LEU A 30 -6.15 7.80 0.65
N GLU A 31 -6.38 9.07 0.28
CA GLU A 31 -7.71 9.58 -0.08
C GLU A 31 -8.22 8.97 -1.39
N GLU A 32 -7.38 8.86 -2.43
CA GLU A 32 -7.74 8.16 -3.67
C GLU A 32 -8.05 6.67 -3.43
N SER A 33 -7.31 6.01 -2.53
CA SER A 33 -7.59 4.63 -2.13
C SER A 33 -8.95 4.51 -1.43
N SER A 34 -9.27 5.44 -0.52
CA SER A 34 -10.56 5.48 0.17
C SER A 34 -11.71 5.74 -0.81
N ALA A 35 -11.58 6.74 -1.68
CA ALA A 35 -12.59 7.07 -2.68
C ALA A 35 -12.86 5.90 -3.65
N ALA A 36 -11.80 5.20 -4.08
CA ALA A 36 -11.93 3.99 -4.90
C ALA A 36 -12.67 2.86 -4.17
N ARG A 37 -12.38 2.65 -2.88
CA ARG A 37 -13.09 1.68 -2.04
C ARG A 37 -14.57 2.02 -1.94
N ASP A 38 -14.90 3.28 -1.69
CA ASP A 38 -16.28 3.74 -1.51
C ASP A 38 -17.09 3.63 -2.81
N ALA A 39 -16.41 3.78 -3.96
CA ALA A 39 -16.97 3.49 -5.28
C ALA A 39 -17.04 1.98 -5.64
N GLY A 40 -16.52 1.10 -4.77
CA GLY A 40 -16.53 -0.36 -4.97
C GLY A 40 -15.41 -0.90 -5.86
N ASP A 41 -14.45 -0.06 -6.28
CA ASP A 41 -13.32 -0.46 -7.11
C ASP A 41 -12.11 -0.82 -6.24
N MET A 42 -12.10 -2.08 -5.81
CA MET A 42 -11.04 -2.58 -4.94
C MET A 42 -9.68 -2.66 -5.64
N ASP A 43 -9.63 -2.82 -6.97
CA ASP A 43 -8.37 -2.88 -7.70
C ASP A 43 -7.70 -1.50 -7.72
N ALA A 44 -8.44 -0.42 -8.00
CA ALA A 44 -7.93 0.94 -7.88
C ALA A 44 -7.58 1.30 -6.42
N CYS A 45 -8.40 0.85 -5.45
CA CYS A 45 -8.13 1.03 -4.03
C CYS A 45 -6.75 0.46 -3.62
N TRP A 46 -6.45 -0.78 -4.00
CA TRP A 46 -5.18 -1.41 -3.68
C TRP A 46 -4.00 -0.82 -4.46
N ALA A 47 -4.22 -0.44 -5.72
CA ALA A 47 -3.19 0.18 -6.54
C ALA A 47 -2.78 1.57 -6.02
N TRP A 48 -3.73 2.37 -5.51
CA TRP A 48 -3.43 3.62 -4.81
C TRP A 48 -2.74 3.37 -3.46
N LEU A 49 -3.27 2.45 -2.65
CA LEU A 49 -2.68 2.13 -1.35
C LEU A 49 -1.23 1.66 -1.46
N ALA A 50 -0.89 0.89 -2.49
CA ALA A 50 0.47 0.38 -2.71
C ALA A 50 1.50 1.47 -3.06
N ARG A 51 1.05 2.65 -3.50
CA ARG A 51 1.93 3.80 -3.78
C ARG A 51 2.34 4.57 -2.54
N ALA A 52 1.55 4.50 -1.46
CA ALA A 52 1.90 5.11 -0.19
C ALA A 52 3.07 4.36 0.47
N GLU A 53 3.90 5.09 1.22
CA GLU A 53 4.88 4.46 2.10
C GLU A 53 4.16 3.85 3.31
N HIS A 54 4.49 2.59 3.63
CA HIS A 54 3.90 1.88 4.76
C HIS A 54 4.94 1.57 5.81
N PRO A 55 4.62 1.75 7.10
CA PRO A 55 5.40 1.17 8.18
C PRO A 55 5.53 -0.35 7.99
N ALA A 56 6.70 -0.89 8.30
CA ALA A 56 7.00 -2.32 8.15
C ALA A 56 5.94 -3.24 8.79
N HIS A 57 5.40 -2.85 9.95
CA HIS A 57 4.36 -3.63 10.64
C HIS A 57 3.01 -3.64 9.92
N SER A 58 2.66 -2.56 9.20
CA SER A 58 1.46 -2.50 8.36
C SER A 58 1.54 -3.47 7.19
N LEU A 59 2.73 -3.57 6.56
CA LEU A 59 2.97 -4.54 5.48
C LEU A 59 2.90 -5.99 5.97
N VAL A 60 3.40 -6.29 7.18
CA VAL A 60 3.21 -7.61 7.80
C VAL A 60 1.73 -7.90 8.02
N ARG A 61 0.93 -6.93 8.51
CA ARG A 61 -0.51 -7.12 8.68
C ARG A 61 -1.22 -7.40 7.35
N LEU A 62 -0.87 -6.68 6.29
CA LEU A 62 -1.41 -6.91 4.94
C LEU A 62 -1.02 -8.29 4.41
N LYS A 63 0.26 -8.68 4.55
CA LYS A 63 0.76 -10.00 4.17
C LYS A 63 0.01 -11.11 4.91
N ARG A 64 -0.20 -11.00 6.22
CA ARG A 64 -0.94 -12.03 6.99
C ARG A 64 -2.39 -12.18 6.54
N ARG A 65 -3.01 -11.09 6.07
CA ARG A 65 -4.41 -11.10 5.62
C ARG A 65 -4.59 -11.59 4.18
N HIS A 66 -3.64 -11.30 3.31
CA HIS A 66 -3.79 -11.49 1.85
C HIS A 66 -2.69 -12.36 1.21
N GLY A 67 -1.65 -12.72 1.95
CA GLY A 67 -0.48 -13.47 1.49
C GLY A 67 0.62 -12.60 0.89
N ALA A 68 1.80 -13.19 0.70
CA ALA A 68 2.96 -12.54 0.07
C ALA A 68 2.71 -12.18 -1.39
N SER A 69 1.92 -12.98 -2.11
CA SER A 69 1.55 -12.74 -3.50
C SER A 69 0.78 -11.43 -3.68
N PHE A 70 0.01 -11.00 -2.68
CA PHE A 70 -0.72 -9.73 -2.71
C PHE A 70 0.22 -8.52 -2.68
N ILE A 71 1.21 -8.53 -1.78
CA ILE A 71 2.23 -7.47 -1.69
C ILE A 71 2.97 -7.33 -3.03
N ARG A 72 3.34 -8.47 -3.63
CA ARG A 72 4.01 -8.51 -4.93
C ARG A 72 3.10 -8.06 -6.08
N LYS A 73 1.85 -8.51 -6.12
CA LYS A 73 0.88 -8.18 -7.18
C LYS A 73 0.71 -6.66 -7.31
N TRP A 74 0.56 -5.98 -6.17
CA TRP A 74 0.28 -4.54 -6.15
C TRP A 74 1.54 -3.69 -6.12
N GLY A 75 2.71 -4.28 -5.87
CA GLY A 75 3.98 -3.57 -5.91
C GLY A 75 4.16 -2.60 -4.72
N PHE A 76 3.68 -2.99 -3.53
CA PHE A 76 3.91 -2.21 -2.31
C PHE A 76 5.41 -1.98 -2.11
N ASN A 77 5.78 -0.73 -1.80
CA ASN A 77 7.15 -0.42 -1.42
C ASN A 77 7.48 -1.09 -0.08
N ASP A 78 8.30 -2.14 -0.12
CA ASP A 78 8.65 -2.96 1.04
C ASP A 78 10.05 -2.66 1.61
N THR A 79 10.66 -1.54 1.23
CA THR A 79 12.01 -1.15 1.67
C THR A 79 12.15 -1.17 3.19
N LEU A 80 11.19 -0.58 3.91
CA LEU A 80 11.21 -0.56 5.38
C LEU A 80 10.98 -1.95 5.99
N ALA A 81 10.18 -2.80 5.34
CA ALA A 81 9.97 -4.18 5.79
C ALA A 81 11.24 -5.03 5.60
N ARG A 82 11.93 -4.89 4.47
CA ARG A 82 13.23 -5.53 4.22
C ARG A 82 14.27 -5.09 5.23
N ALA A 83 14.38 -3.78 5.48
CA ALA A 83 15.33 -3.24 6.45
C ALA A 83 15.10 -3.78 7.87
N LYS A 84 13.84 -4.00 8.26
CA LYS A 84 13.48 -4.46 9.61
C LYS A 84 13.49 -5.99 9.77
N TYR A 85 13.03 -6.73 8.77
CA TYR A 85 12.75 -8.17 8.88
C TYR A 85 13.60 -9.05 7.98
N GLY A 86 14.46 -8.46 7.15
CA GLY A 86 15.32 -9.13 6.16
C GLY A 86 14.70 -9.17 4.76
N ASP A 87 15.53 -9.39 3.74
CA ASP A 87 15.10 -9.44 2.34
C ASP A 87 14.12 -10.59 2.02
N ASP A 88 14.14 -11.62 2.85
CA ASP A 88 13.29 -12.81 2.80
C ASP A 88 12.00 -12.67 3.64
N TRP A 89 11.66 -11.46 4.11
CA TRP A 89 10.46 -11.23 4.94
C TRP A 89 9.15 -11.72 4.29
N LEU A 90 9.06 -11.72 2.96
CA LEU A 90 7.92 -12.25 2.24
C LEU A 90 7.78 -13.78 2.34
N GLU A 91 8.82 -14.49 2.75
CA GLU A 91 8.81 -15.95 2.93
C GLU A 91 8.65 -16.37 4.41
N LYS A 92 8.74 -15.42 5.35
CA LYS A 92 8.63 -15.68 6.80
C LYS A 92 7.20 -15.63 7.30
N GLU A 93 6.80 -16.50 8.21
CA GLU A 93 5.50 -16.36 8.88
C GLU A 93 5.59 -15.41 10.07
N TYR A 94 4.47 -14.74 10.39
CA TYR A 94 4.39 -13.75 11.47
C TYR A 94 3.16 -13.98 12.36
N ASP A 95 3.35 -13.80 13.66
CA ASP A 95 2.26 -13.87 14.65
C ASP A 95 1.37 -12.62 14.67
N LEU A 96 0.44 -12.57 15.64
CA LEU A 96 -0.48 -11.45 15.84
C LEU A 96 0.21 -10.11 16.13
N TYR A 97 1.45 -10.14 16.64
CA TYR A 97 2.24 -8.98 17.03
C TYR A 97 3.29 -8.59 15.98
N GLY A 98 3.36 -9.34 14.87
CA GLY A 98 4.34 -9.12 13.81
C GLY A 98 5.74 -9.63 14.18
N GLN A 99 5.84 -10.59 15.11
CA GLN A 99 7.06 -11.34 15.38
C GLN A 99 7.15 -12.54 14.44
N ILE A 100 8.37 -12.92 14.05
CA ILE A 100 8.60 -14.06 13.17
C ILE A 100 8.24 -15.34 13.91
N THR A 101 7.35 -16.14 13.33
CA THR A 101 7.08 -17.51 13.76
C THR A 101 7.89 -18.44 12.87
N GLY A 102 8.72 -19.28 13.48
CA GLY A 102 9.71 -20.14 12.80
C GLY A 102 9.12 -21.05 11.73
#